data_AF-A0A8R1W3R4-F1
#
_entry.id   AF-A0A8R1W3R4-F1
#
_cell.length_a   1.000
_cell.length_b   1.000
_cell.length_c   1.000
_cell.angle_alpha   90.00
_cell.angle_beta   90.00
_cell.angle_gamma   90.00
#
_symmetry.space_group_name_H-M   'P 1'
#
loop_
_entity.id
_entity.type
_entity.pdbx_description
1 polymer ?
#
loop_
_entity_poly.entity_id
_entity_poly.type
_entity_poly.pdbx_seq_one_letter_code
_entity_poly.pdbx_strand_id
1 'polypeptide(L)'
;MFEYTSLLVYTLFYMIVSACFVLRTTEFVSNGLTVESLFDMVIDKEYNNFILHHIKRTSYSIIVHSSLPFVYLLGTLIVNDNEKAFVSAYFYELILLSLLPIMYSVSVVFKWKSNNWANHPLSIILSRYNSVDWTLVAQNISTEYQCLQKLTLAYGTINRTVVTENWIISIKPYMVYVSKKSESSFLVYSSDNHNSTPDGTPGSIQFINIQVIPIRSQIKWFIVRIRSEDFKTLEEHIGHPIQIADNVKLQRSRTERFIEVFRDQVSQNPVYNGYSSAELEDDVCAGCLVNPPDIKLTKCCEDSNDIVNCTSCQCRPMWCVDCMAKWYESRQPQNDTTIWLSSKCTCPLCRQLFCILDVCPLENSDLAKTN
;
A
#
# COMPACT_ATOMS: atom_id res chain seq x y z
N MET A 1 -21.27 43.93 2.83
CA MET A 1 -21.50 42.48 2.61
C MET A 1 -20.45 41.87 1.68
N PHE A 2 -19.93 42.58 0.68
CA PHE A 2 -18.88 42.11 -0.25
C PHE A 2 -17.42 42.19 0.28
N GLU A 3 -17.18 42.81 1.43
CA GLU A 3 -15.81 42.99 1.97
C GLU A 3 -15.33 41.81 2.82
N TYR A 4 -16.22 41.14 3.57
CA TYR A 4 -15.87 39.92 4.33
C TYR A 4 -15.58 38.72 3.42
N THR A 5 -16.06 38.75 2.18
CA THR A 5 -15.88 37.65 1.22
C THR A 5 -14.46 37.55 0.67
N SER A 6 -13.71 38.66 0.52
CA SER A 6 -12.36 38.60 -0.04
C SER A 6 -11.35 37.95 0.92
N LEU A 7 -11.38 38.31 2.21
CA LEU A 7 -10.54 37.65 3.22
C LEU A 7 -10.93 36.20 3.44
N LEU A 8 -12.23 35.89 3.54
CA LEU A 8 -12.65 34.50 3.68
C LEU A 8 -12.14 33.64 2.52
N VAL A 9 -12.24 34.14 1.29
CA VAL A 9 -11.71 33.44 0.10
C VAL A 9 -10.19 33.32 0.17
N TYR A 10 -9.47 34.37 0.55
CA TYR A 10 -8.02 34.33 0.71
C TYR A 10 -7.59 33.32 1.79
N THR A 11 -8.20 33.33 2.97
CA THR A 11 -7.90 32.43 4.07
C THR A 11 -8.21 30.98 3.70
N LEU A 12 -9.36 30.71 3.08
CA LEU A 12 -9.71 29.37 2.61
C LEU A 12 -8.71 28.87 1.55
N PHE A 13 -8.37 29.72 0.58
CA PHE A 13 -7.38 29.40 -0.44
C PHE A 13 -6.00 29.11 0.19
N TYR A 14 -5.54 29.97 1.11
CA TYR A 14 -4.27 29.80 1.81
C TYR A 14 -4.24 28.51 2.64
N MET A 15 -5.34 28.18 3.33
CA MET A 15 -5.46 26.95 4.11
C MET A 15 -5.38 25.70 3.22
N ILE A 16 -6.05 25.72 2.05
CA ILE A 16 -5.97 24.63 1.07
C ILE A 16 -4.54 24.50 0.55
N VAL A 17 -3.92 25.59 0.08
CA VAL A 17 -2.55 25.59 -0.44
C VAL A 17 -1.55 25.10 0.62
N SER A 18 -1.68 25.58 1.86
CA SER A 18 -0.81 25.17 2.97
C SER A 18 -1.02 23.70 3.34
N ALA A 19 -2.27 23.21 3.36
CA ALA A 19 -2.57 21.81 3.58
C ALA A 19 -1.99 20.94 2.46
N CYS A 20 -2.15 21.35 1.19
CA CYS A 20 -1.58 20.65 0.03
C CYS A 20 -0.05 20.61 0.04
N PHE A 21 0.59 21.69 0.52
CA PHE A 21 2.04 21.78 0.69
C PHE A 21 2.53 20.86 1.81
N VAL A 22 1.92 20.93 3.01
CA VAL A 22 2.29 20.12 4.17
C VAL A 22 2.02 18.62 3.94
N LEU A 23 0.87 18.29 3.33
CA LEU A 23 0.50 16.93 2.95
C LEU A 23 1.22 16.45 1.69
N ARG A 24 2.06 17.29 1.08
CA ARG A 24 2.86 16.96 -0.10
C ARG A 24 1.99 16.28 -1.17
N THR A 25 0.92 16.92 -1.59
CA THR A 25 0.02 16.35 -2.62
C THR A 25 0.77 16.11 -3.94
N THR A 26 0.27 15.19 -4.77
CA THR A 26 0.86 14.82 -6.07
C THR A 26 1.19 16.03 -6.92
N GLU A 27 0.33 17.04 -6.91
CA GLU A 27 0.47 18.26 -7.70
C GLU A 27 1.59 19.15 -7.20
N PHE A 28 1.83 19.19 -5.89
CA PHE A 28 2.96 19.93 -5.34
C PHE A 28 4.28 19.19 -5.58
N VAL A 29 4.28 17.85 -5.51
CA VAL A 29 5.47 17.04 -5.80
C VAL A 29 5.85 17.14 -7.27
N SER A 30 4.88 17.04 -8.18
CA SER A 30 5.12 17.08 -9.63
C SER A 30 5.64 18.43 -10.09
N ASN A 31 5.20 19.53 -9.46
CA ASN A 31 5.69 20.88 -9.72
C ASN A 31 6.98 21.22 -8.97
N GLY A 32 7.56 20.29 -8.19
CA GLY A 32 8.78 20.54 -7.43
C GLY A 32 8.59 21.58 -6.32
N LEU A 33 7.39 21.71 -5.76
CA LEU A 33 7.10 22.53 -4.58
C LEU A 33 7.25 21.69 -3.31
N THR A 34 8.46 21.18 -3.08
CA THR A 34 8.82 20.38 -1.90
C THR A 34 9.89 21.11 -1.07
N VAL A 35 10.03 20.75 0.20
CA VAL A 35 11.08 21.35 1.04
C VAL A 35 12.47 20.97 0.51
N GLU A 36 12.60 19.78 -0.06
CA GLU A 36 13.82 19.30 -0.70
C GLU A 36 14.26 20.25 -1.81
N SER A 37 13.38 20.50 -2.78
CA SER A 37 13.65 21.37 -3.93
C SER A 37 13.90 22.84 -3.56
N LEU A 38 13.20 23.36 -2.54
CA LEU A 38 13.44 24.71 -2.03
C LEU A 38 14.84 24.88 -1.43
N PHE A 39 15.44 23.80 -0.94
CA PHE A 39 16.74 23.81 -0.27
C PHE A 39 17.76 22.89 -0.97
N ASP A 40 17.66 22.72 -2.30
CA ASP A 40 18.56 21.85 -3.08
C ASP A 40 20.05 22.23 -2.97
N MET A 41 20.36 23.49 -2.65
CA MET A 41 21.75 23.93 -2.41
C MET A 41 22.30 23.46 -1.07
N VAL A 42 21.43 23.16 -0.09
CA VAL A 42 21.80 22.86 1.30
C VAL A 42 21.59 21.39 1.64
N ILE A 43 20.55 20.78 1.07
CA ILE A 43 20.18 19.38 1.23
C ILE A 43 20.94 18.57 0.16
N ASP A 44 21.84 17.69 0.60
CA ASP A 44 22.58 16.82 -0.30
C ASP A 44 21.63 15.86 -1.01
N LYS A 45 22.00 15.37 -2.20
CA LYS A 45 21.21 14.35 -2.90
C LYS A 45 21.08 13.09 -2.04
N GLU A 46 19.86 12.54 -2.01
CA GLU A 46 19.52 11.35 -1.22
C GLU A 46 20.49 10.17 -1.47
N TYR A 47 20.89 9.97 -2.72
CA TYR A 47 21.81 8.90 -3.11
C TYR A 47 23.20 9.01 -2.47
N ASN A 48 23.72 10.23 -2.24
CA ASN A 48 25.09 10.43 -1.77
C ASN A 48 25.24 10.13 -0.28
N ASN A 49 24.30 10.63 0.52
CA ASN A 49 24.28 10.41 1.96
C ASN A 49 22.84 10.35 2.45
N PHE A 50 22.29 9.14 2.46
CA PHE A 50 20.88 8.89 2.74
C PHE A 50 20.45 9.41 4.12
N ILE A 51 21.24 9.13 5.16
CA ILE A 51 20.90 9.54 6.53
C ILE A 51 21.01 11.05 6.70
N LEU A 52 22.11 11.67 6.25
CA LEU A 52 22.28 13.11 6.41
C LEU A 52 21.26 13.91 5.58
N HIS A 53 20.94 13.43 4.37
CA HIS A 53 19.87 13.98 3.55
C HIS A 53 18.56 14.04 4.35
N HIS A 54 18.16 12.92 4.98
CA HIS A 54 16.92 12.87 5.73
C HIS A 54 16.95 13.68 7.03
N ILE A 55 18.09 13.76 7.74
CA ILE A 55 18.26 14.65 8.91
C ILE A 55 18.05 16.11 8.51
N LYS A 56 18.71 16.56 7.43
CA LYS A 56 18.57 17.93 6.92
C LYS A 56 17.13 18.18 6.49
N ARG A 57 16.55 17.27 5.70
CA ARG A 57 15.18 17.39 5.22
C ARG A 57 14.17 17.53 6.35
N THR A 58 14.19 16.66 7.37
CA THR A 58 13.23 16.76 8.50
C THR A 58 13.44 18.05 9.29
N SER A 59 14.69 18.46 9.48
CA SER A 59 15.02 19.71 10.18
C SER A 59 14.50 20.96 9.46
N TYR A 60 14.77 21.08 8.15
CA TYR A 60 14.29 22.21 7.36
C TYR A 60 12.77 22.19 7.16
N SER A 61 12.15 21.00 7.08
CA SER A 61 10.69 20.89 6.99
C SER A 61 10.00 21.48 8.22
N ILE A 62 10.58 21.27 9.42
CA ILE A 62 10.04 21.89 10.65
C ILE A 62 10.09 23.42 10.56
N ILE A 63 11.20 23.99 10.06
CA ILE A 63 11.34 25.45 9.92
C ILE A 63 10.35 26.02 8.90
N VAL A 64 10.28 25.41 7.71
CA VAL A 64 9.38 25.87 6.63
C VAL A 64 7.92 25.75 7.04
N HIS A 65 7.51 24.65 7.66
CA HIS A 65 6.12 24.51 8.08
C HIS A 65 5.78 25.43 9.27
N SER A 66 6.77 25.73 10.13
CA SER A 66 6.61 26.73 11.20
C SER A 66 6.49 28.16 10.67
N SER A 67 6.94 28.45 9.45
CA SER A 67 6.84 29.79 8.85
C SER A 67 5.53 30.04 8.09
N LEU A 68 4.70 29.02 7.84
CA LEU A 68 3.41 29.17 7.16
C LEU A 68 2.51 30.24 7.83
N PRO A 69 2.31 30.26 9.16
CA PRO A 69 1.50 31.31 9.80
C PRO A 69 2.04 32.72 9.55
N PHE A 70 3.37 32.89 9.47
CA PHE A 70 3.99 34.17 9.17
C PHE A 70 3.77 34.59 7.70
N VAL A 71 3.89 33.64 6.77
CA VAL A 71 3.60 33.87 5.35
C VAL A 71 2.13 34.26 5.14
N TYR A 72 1.21 33.63 5.88
CA TYR A 72 -0.20 34.01 5.88
C TYR A 72 -0.39 35.48 6.25
N LEU A 73 0.21 35.93 7.36
CA LEU A 73 0.13 37.31 7.83
C LEU A 73 0.72 38.28 6.80
N LEU A 74 1.87 37.96 6.21
CA LEU A 74 2.47 38.79 5.17
C LEU A 74 1.53 38.95 3.97
N GLY A 75 0.87 37.88 3.54
CA GLY A 75 -0.09 37.96 2.44
C GLY A 75 -1.36 38.75 2.79
N THR A 76 -1.85 38.69 4.03
CA THR A 76 -2.97 39.56 4.46
C THR A 76 -2.64 41.05 4.38
N LEU A 77 -1.38 41.43 4.63
CA LEU A 77 -0.91 42.82 4.50
C LEU A 77 -0.87 43.31 3.03
N ILE A 78 -0.75 42.39 2.07
CA ILE A 78 -0.63 42.69 0.64
C ILE A 78 -2.02 42.78 -0.03
N VAL A 79 -2.98 41.95 0.40
CA VAL A 79 -4.25 41.75 -0.34
C VAL A 79 -5.32 42.81 -0.07
N ASN A 80 -5.34 43.47 1.10
CA ASN A 80 -6.45 44.38 1.44
C ASN A 80 -6.03 45.59 2.28
N ASP A 81 -6.32 46.81 1.79
CA ASP A 81 -6.06 48.07 2.48
C ASP A 81 -6.98 48.31 3.69
N ASN A 82 -8.21 47.80 3.66
CA ASN A 82 -9.19 48.00 4.75
C ASN A 82 -8.98 47.06 5.94
N GLU A 83 -8.34 45.91 5.72
CA GLU A 83 -8.00 44.94 6.77
C GLU A 83 -6.68 45.24 7.48
N LYS A 84 -5.94 46.23 6.99
CA LYS A 84 -4.91 46.89 7.77
C LYS A 84 -5.47 47.32 9.13
N ALA A 85 -6.76 47.65 9.27
CA ALA A 85 -7.33 47.99 10.58
C ALA A 85 -7.34 46.82 11.59
N PHE A 86 -7.78 45.62 11.19
CA PHE A 86 -7.78 44.43 12.07
C PHE A 86 -6.37 43.93 12.35
N VAL A 87 -5.55 43.82 11.30
CA VAL A 87 -4.15 43.39 11.43
C VAL A 87 -3.33 44.44 12.18
N SER A 88 -3.61 45.75 12.02
CA SER A 88 -2.93 46.82 12.78
C SER A 88 -3.35 46.84 14.25
N ALA A 89 -4.59 46.50 14.57
CA ALA A 89 -5.06 46.46 15.97
C ALA A 89 -4.35 45.38 16.78
N TYR A 90 -4.12 44.21 16.18
CA TYR A 90 -3.48 43.05 16.82
C TYR A 90 -2.09 42.74 16.25
N PHE A 91 -1.44 43.71 15.61
CA PHE A 91 -0.24 43.49 14.81
C PHE A 91 0.88 42.81 15.59
N TYR A 92 1.18 43.36 16.78
CA TYR A 92 2.23 42.85 17.64
C TYR A 92 1.92 41.44 18.17
N GLU A 93 0.66 41.15 18.49
CA GLU A 93 0.23 39.84 18.98
C GLU A 93 0.33 38.77 17.89
N LEU A 94 -0.15 39.08 16.67
CA LEU A 94 -0.11 38.17 15.52
C LEU A 94 1.33 37.91 15.04
N ILE A 95 2.17 38.95 15.01
CA ILE A 95 3.59 38.79 14.70
C ILE A 95 4.29 37.95 15.76
N LEU A 96 4.04 38.20 17.04
CA LEU A 96 4.63 37.40 18.10
C LEU A 96 4.21 35.93 17.96
N LEU A 97 2.91 35.67 17.76
CA LEU A 97 2.37 34.32 17.61
C LEU A 97 2.98 33.56 16.42
N SER A 98 3.28 34.25 15.32
CA SER A 98 3.88 33.65 14.12
C SER A 98 5.40 33.52 14.18
N LEU A 99 6.11 34.44 14.85
CA LEU A 99 7.57 34.40 14.97
C LEU A 99 8.05 33.42 16.05
N LEU A 100 7.31 33.25 17.15
CA LEU A 100 7.65 32.30 18.22
C LEU A 100 7.94 30.87 17.72
N PRO A 101 7.08 30.21 16.93
CA PRO A 101 7.36 28.86 16.43
C PRO A 101 8.54 28.83 15.46
N ILE A 102 8.76 29.87 14.67
CA ILE A 102 9.93 30.00 13.79
C ILE A 102 11.21 30.06 14.63
N MET A 103 11.28 30.97 15.61
CA MET A 103 12.45 31.12 16.47
C MET A 103 12.75 29.87 17.27
N TYR A 104 11.72 29.20 17.77
CA TYR A 104 11.86 27.91 18.45
C TYR A 104 12.40 26.83 17.52
N SER A 105 11.81 26.65 16.33
CA SER A 105 12.25 25.66 15.35
C SER A 105 13.70 25.88 14.90
N VAL A 106 14.09 27.13 14.63
CA VAL A 106 15.47 27.49 14.26
C VAL A 106 16.43 27.21 15.40
N SER A 107 16.05 27.51 16.65
CA SER A 107 16.88 27.23 17.82
C SER A 107 17.11 25.72 18.02
N VAL A 108 16.06 24.91 17.84
CA VAL A 108 16.14 23.44 17.92
C VAL A 108 17.06 22.89 16.83
N VAL A 109 16.88 23.32 15.57
CA VAL A 109 17.72 22.87 14.45
C VAL A 109 19.16 23.34 14.62
N PHE A 110 19.39 24.56 15.10
CA PHE A 110 20.73 25.07 15.39
C PHE A 110 21.41 24.24 16.48
N LYS A 111 20.70 23.88 17.55
CA LYS A 111 21.20 22.99 18.61
C LYS A 111 21.52 21.58 18.10
N TRP A 112 20.75 21.07 17.13
CA TRP A 112 21.10 19.81 16.47
C TRP A 112 22.36 19.96 15.62
N LYS A 113 22.43 21.00 14.79
CA LYS A 113 23.57 21.27 13.92
C LYS A 113 24.87 21.52 14.69
N SER A 114 24.82 22.22 15.82
CA SER A 114 26.00 22.54 16.63
C SER A 114 26.68 21.30 17.22
N ASN A 115 25.93 20.21 17.44
CA ASN A 115 26.45 18.94 17.92
C ASN A 115 26.62 17.92 16.78
N ASN A 116 26.95 18.38 15.57
CA ASN A 116 27.06 17.53 14.37
C ASN A 116 25.86 16.60 14.15
N TRP A 117 24.66 17.06 14.48
CA TRP A 117 23.40 16.30 14.40
C TRP A 117 23.25 15.12 15.37
N ALA A 118 24.15 14.92 16.34
CA ALA A 118 24.07 13.79 17.27
C ALA A 118 22.79 13.81 18.15
N ASN A 119 22.26 14.99 18.44
CA ASN A 119 21.03 15.18 19.22
C ASN A 119 19.74 15.09 18.38
N HIS A 120 19.85 14.89 17.07
CA HIS A 120 18.69 14.72 16.20
C HIS A 120 18.02 13.36 16.49
N PRO A 121 16.67 13.26 16.47
CA PRO A 121 15.96 12.02 16.78
C PRO A 121 16.44 10.79 16.00
N LEU A 122 16.76 10.95 14.71
CA LEU A 122 17.30 9.86 13.88
C LEU A 122 18.68 9.40 14.37
N SER A 123 19.58 10.34 14.69
CA SER A 123 20.92 10.04 15.20
C SER A 123 20.85 9.34 16.56
N ILE A 124 19.90 9.72 17.41
CA ILE A 124 19.62 9.05 18.69
C ILE A 124 19.11 7.61 18.47
N ILE A 125 18.34 7.34 17.41
CA ILE A 125 17.93 5.97 17.07
C ILE A 125 19.16 5.17 16.61
N LEU A 126 20.01 5.76 15.76
CA LEU A 126 21.21 5.11 15.25
C LEU A 126 22.26 4.84 16.34
N SER A 127 22.39 5.74 17.32
CA SER A 127 23.30 5.55 18.45
C SER A 127 22.89 4.39 19.37
N ARG A 128 21.64 3.92 19.29
CA ARG A 128 21.21 2.70 20.00
C ARG A 128 21.72 1.43 19.32
N TYR A 129 22.10 1.50 18.04
CA TYR A 129 22.76 0.41 17.34
C TYR A 129 24.26 0.36 17.63
N ASN A 130 24.89 1.54 17.66
CA ASN A 130 26.28 1.71 18.08
C ASN A 130 26.39 2.92 19.01
N SER A 131 26.67 2.66 20.30
CA SER A 131 26.74 3.69 21.34
C SER A 131 27.96 4.61 21.22
N VAL A 132 29.01 4.16 20.54
CA VAL A 132 30.27 4.91 20.41
C VAL A 132 30.18 5.90 19.25
N ASP A 133 29.71 5.44 18.09
CA ASP A 133 29.61 6.29 16.90
C ASP A 133 28.41 5.91 16.03
N TRP A 134 27.40 6.78 16.04
CA TRP A 134 26.21 6.64 15.20
C TRP A 134 26.51 6.93 13.73
N THR A 135 27.58 7.67 13.43
CA THR A 135 27.93 8.04 12.05
C THR A 135 28.41 6.84 11.25
N LEU A 136 29.06 5.86 11.89
CA LEU A 136 29.42 4.58 11.26
C LEU A 136 28.18 3.80 10.80
N VAL A 137 27.15 3.74 11.64
CA VAL A 137 25.87 3.10 11.29
C VAL A 137 25.21 3.87 10.16
N ALA A 138 25.26 5.20 10.20
CA ALA A 138 24.71 6.05 9.15
C ALA A 138 25.42 5.86 7.79
N GLN A 139 26.74 5.71 7.81
CA GLN A 139 27.55 5.41 6.62
C GLN A 139 27.19 4.03 6.06
N ASN A 140 27.11 3.01 6.92
CA ASN A 140 26.72 1.66 6.50
C ASN A 140 25.34 1.64 5.82
N ILE A 141 24.34 2.29 6.44
CA ILE A 141 23.01 2.42 5.83
C ILE A 141 23.08 3.16 4.49
N SER A 142 23.90 4.20 4.39
CA SER A 142 24.05 4.97 3.15
C SER A 142 24.74 4.16 2.05
N THR A 143 25.74 3.35 2.39
CA THR A 143 26.40 2.44 1.43
C THR A 143 25.47 1.31 1.00
N GLU A 144 24.69 0.74 1.92
CA GLU A 144 23.67 -0.26 1.58
C GLU A 144 22.57 0.35 0.69
N TYR A 145 22.18 1.60 0.94
CA TYR A 145 21.19 2.30 0.12
C TYR A 145 21.68 2.55 -1.33
N GLN A 146 22.98 2.68 -1.55
CA GLN A 146 23.55 2.82 -2.89
C GLN A 146 23.59 1.49 -3.67
N CYS A 147 23.41 0.36 -3.01
CA CYS A 147 23.33 -0.93 -3.66
C CYS A 147 22.06 -1.04 -4.54
N LEU A 148 22.17 -1.82 -5.63
CA LEU A 148 21.07 -2.04 -6.58
C LEU A 148 19.94 -2.90 -6.00
N GLN A 149 20.24 -3.78 -5.03
CA GLN A 149 19.28 -4.70 -4.42
C GLN A 149 18.51 -4.05 -3.27
N LYS A 150 17.80 -2.95 -3.55
CA LYS A 150 16.91 -2.30 -2.59
C LYS A 150 15.47 -2.34 -3.07
N LEU A 151 14.56 -2.61 -2.14
CA LEU A 151 13.13 -2.51 -2.38
C LEU A 151 12.64 -1.16 -1.87
N THR A 152 12.00 -0.37 -2.74
CA THR A 152 11.38 0.90 -2.37
C THR A 152 9.88 0.80 -2.58
N LEU A 153 9.12 0.83 -1.48
CA LEU A 153 7.67 0.79 -1.49
C LEU A 153 7.14 2.17 -1.07
N ALA A 154 6.43 2.85 -1.96
CA ALA A 154 5.77 4.11 -1.64
C ALA A 154 4.25 3.90 -1.57
N TYR A 155 3.62 4.47 -0.54
CA TYR A 155 2.16 4.56 -0.49
C TYR A 155 1.75 6.02 -0.35
N GLY A 156 1.07 6.52 -1.38
CA GLY A 156 0.85 7.95 -1.56
C GLY A 156 2.17 8.72 -1.69
N THR A 157 2.12 10.01 -1.36
CA THR A 157 3.25 10.93 -1.49
C THR A 157 4.00 11.18 -0.18
N ILE A 158 3.38 10.84 0.95
CA ILE A 158 3.81 11.24 2.30
C ILE A 158 4.78 10.24 2.91
N ASN A 159 4.55 8.95 2.68
CA ASN A 159 5.24 7.88 3.36
C ASN A 159 5.90 6.95 2.34
N ARG A 160 7.18 6.69 2.56
CA ARG A 160 7.99 5.79 1.73
C ARG A 160 8.72 4.80 2.64
N THR A 161 8.69 3.54 2.29
CA THR A 161 9.44 2.49 2.98
C THR A 161 10.54 2.00 2.07
N VAL A 162 11.76 1.96 2.60
CA VAL A 162 12.94 1.44 1.91
C VAL A 162 13.43 0.24 2.69
N VAL A 163 13.65 -0.88 2.00
CA VAL A 163 14.22 -2.09 2.55
C VAL A 163 15.55 -2.34 1.84
N THR A 164 16.64 -2.26 2.60
CA THR A 164 18.00 -2.60 2.13
C THR A 164 18.31 -4.05 2.50
N GLU A 165 19.57 -4.47 2.39
CA GLU A 165 20.02 -5.81 2.76
C GLU A 165 19.87 -6.10 4.25
N ASN A 166 20.12 -5.13 5.14
CA ASN A 166 20.02 -5.32 6.59
C ASN A 166 18.98 -4.45 7.28
N TRP A 167 18.47 -3.42 6.61
CA TRP A 167 17.62 -2.41 7.26
C TRP A 167 16.23 -2.32 6.63
N ILE A 168 15.26 -2.04 7.48
CA ILE A 168 13.94 -1.55 7.08
C ILE A 168 13.80 -0.12 7.58
N ILE A 169 13.45 0.78 6.66
CA ILE A 169 13.45 2.22 6.90
C ILE A 169 12.09 2.78 6.48
N SER A 170 11.34 3.32 7.44
CA SER A 170 10.09 4.01 7.17
C SER A 170 10.30 5.52 7.24
N ILE A 171 10.12 6.17 6.09
CA ILE A 171 10.35 7.59 5.87
C ILE A 171 9.00 8.29 5.93
N LYS A 172 8.80 9.10 6.97
CA LYS A 172 7.64 10.00 7.11
C LYS A 172 8.09 11.47 6.93
N PRO A 173 7.16 12.45 6.86
CA PRO A 173 7.51 13.85 6.62
C PRO A 173 8.41 14.45 7.70
N TYR A 174 8.13 14.13 8.96
CA TYR A 174 8.83 14.70 10.12
C TYR A 174 9.73 13.73 10.86
N MET A 175 9.65 12.44 10.56
CA MET A 175 10.39 11.41 11.28
C MET A 175 10.79 10.28 10.34
N VAL A 176 11.99 9.75 10.55
CA VAL A 176 12.46 8.54 9.88
C VAL A 176 12.66 7.48 10.94
N TYR A 177 12.03 6.33 10.74
CA TYR A 177 12.19 5.15 11.57
C TYR A 177 13.12 4.19 10.87
N VAL A 178 14.06 3.63 11.62
CA VAL A 178 15.04 2.67 11.13
C VAL A 178 15.01 1.49 12.08
N SER A 179 14.96 0.29 11.53
CA SER A 179 15.23 -0.92 12.28
C SER A 179 16.04 -1.93 11.48
N LYS A 180 16.84 -2.73 12.18
CA LYS A 180 17.60 -3.83 11.59
C LYS A 180 16.68 -5.04 11.40
N LYS A 181 16.66 -5.63 10.21
CA LYS A 181 15.78 -6.75 9.85
C LYS A 181 15.96 -7.97 10.74
N SER A 182 17.21 -8.37 10.97
CA SER A 182 17.56 -9.51 11.84
C SER A 182 17.18 -9.32 13.32
N GLU A 183 16.93 -8.07 13.73
CA GLU A 183 16.60 -7.71 15.12
C GLU A 183 15.18 -7.13 15.22
N SER A 184 14.28 -7.51 14.31
CA SER A 184 12.88 -7.06 14.30
C SER A 184 11.93 -8.23 14.05
N SER A 185 10.80 -8.24 14.74
CA SER A 185 9.65 -9.06 14.34
C SER A 185 8.67 -8.21 13.53
N PHE A 186 7.97 -8.88 12.62
CA PHE A 186 7.01 -8.27 11.69
C PHE A 186 5.64 -8.88 11.94
N LEU A 187 4.65 -8.03 12.24
CA LEU A 187 3.27 -8.43 12.51
C LEU A 187 2.29 -7.64 11.65
N VAL A 188 1.53 -8.31 10.80
CA VAL A 188 0.36 -7.74 10.13
C VAL A 188 -0.78 -7.68 11.13
N TYR A 189 -1.20 -6.46 11.51
CA TYR A 189 -2.22 -6.27 12.55
C TYR A 189 -3.56 -5.74 12.02
N SER A 190 -3.58 -5.14 10.82
CA SER A 190 -4.81 -4.67 10.18
C SER A 190 -4.69 -4.63 8.65
N SER A 191 -5.83 -4.69 7.98
CA SER A 191 -5.98 -4.53 6.54
C SER A 191 -7.14 -3.59 6.21
N ASP A 192 -6.92 -2.62 5.33
CA ASP A 192 -7.91 -1.65 4.89
C ASP A 192 -8.26 -1.87 3.41
N ASN A 193 -9.54 -2.09 3.11
CA ASN A 193 -10.01 -2.26 1.73
C ASN A 193 -10.58 -0.94 1.21
N HIS A 194 -10.12 -0.49 0.05
CA HIS A 194 -10.61 0.69 -0.64
C HIS A 194 -11.25 0.27 -1.96
N ASN A 195 -12.55 0.53 -2.12
CA ASN A 195 -13.30 0.17 -3.32
C ASN A 195 -13.13 1.20 -4.46
N SER A 196 -12.25 2.18 -4.30
CA SER A 196 -12.08 3.30 -5.22
C SER A 196 -10.59 3.53 -5.47
N THR A 197 -10.16 3.17 -6.68
CA THR A 197 -8.81 3.39 -7.21
C THR A 197 -8.74 4.82 -7.77
N PRO A 198 -7.71 5.63 -7.44
CA PRO A 198 -7.54 6.96 -8.04
C PRO A 198 -7.44 6.94 -9.58
N ASP A 199 -6.94 5.83 -10.14
CA ASP A 199 -6.73 5.65 -11.58
C ASP A 199 -7.99 5.18 -12.34
N GLY A 200 -9.14 5.07 -11.67
CA GLY A 200 -10.40 4.63 -12.28
C GLY A 200 -10.45 3.14 -12.67
N THR A 201 -9.41 2.36 -12.37
CA THR A 201 -9.38 0.93 -12.60
C THR A 201 -10.40 0.22 -11.70
N PRO A 202 -11.33 -0.59 -12.24
CA PRO A 202 -12.28 -1.34 -11.44
C PRO A 202 -11.54 -2.39 -10.58
N GLY A 203 -11.57 -2.21 -9.26
CA GLY A 203 -10.95 -3.15 -8.31
C GLY A 203 -10.91 -2.58 -6.88
N SER A 204 -11.04 -3.45 -5.88
CA SER A 204 -10.79 -3.07 -4.48
C SER A 204 -9.29 -3.16 -4.18
N ILE A 205 -8.63 -2.04 -3.91
CA ILE A 205 -7.24 -2.05 -3.43
C ILE A 205 -7.25 -2.37 -1.94
N GLN A 206 -6.54 -3.41 -1.54
CA GLN A 206 -6.28 -3.67 -0.12
C GLN A 206 -4.90 -3.11 0.27
N PHE A 207 -4.89 -2.37 1.37
CA PHE A 207 -3.68 -1.98 2.08
C PHE A 207 -3.52 -2.81 3.34
N ILE A 208 -2.29 -3.17 3.66
CA ILE A 208 -1.94 -3.94 4.86
C ILE A 208 -1.03 -3.07 5.72
N ASN A 209 -1.31 -3.04 7.02
CA ASN A 209 -0.48 -2.36 8.00
C ASN A 209 0.37 -3.40 8.75
N ILE A 210 1.68 -3.32 8.52
CA ILE A 210 2.70 -4.17 9.14
C ILE A 210 3.34 -3.38 10.29
N GLN A 211 3.27 -3.91 11.48
CA GLN A 211 3.98 -3.43 12.65
C GLN A 211 5.38 -4.02 12.66
N VAL A 212 6.39 -3.14 12.65
CA VAL A 212 7.80 -3.50 12.83
C VAL A 212 8.13 -3.32 14.30
N ILE A 213 8.42 -4.42 14.99
CA ILE A 213 8.71 -4.45 16.43
C ILE A 213 10.20 -4.80 16.61
N PRO A 214 11.06 -3.81 16.90
CA PRO A 214 12.46 -4.06 17.20
C PRO A 214 12.61 -4.85 18.50
N ILE A 215 13.53 -5.81 18.53
CA ILE A 215 13.87 -6.58 19.75
C ILE A 215 14.45 -5.65 20.83
N ARG A 216 15.16 -4.59 20.43
CA ARG A 216 15.71 -3.59 21.35
C ARG A 216 14.60 -2.72 21.93
N SER A 217 14.29 -2.91 23.22
CA SER A 217 13.24 -2.20 23.96
C SER A 217 13.35 -0.67 23.96
N GLN A 218 14.55 -0.13 23.69
CA GLN A 218 14.75 1.31 23.61
C GLN A 218 14.16 1.91 22.32
N ILE A 219 13.99 1.13 21.25
CA ILE A 219 13.49 1.60 19.94
C ILE A 219 11.98 1.40 19.87
N LYS A 220 11.25 2.46 19.52
CA LYS A 220 9.79 2.38 19.37
C LYS A 220 9.44 1.58 18.12
N TRP A 221 8.43 0.72 18.23
CA TRP A 221 7.81 0.09 17.08
C TRP A 221 7.21 1.15 16.15
N PHE A 222 7.10 0.81 14.87
CA PHE A 222 6.49 1.68 13.87
C PHE A 222 5.68 0.86 12.88
N ILE A 223 4.81 1.53 12.14
CA ILE A 223 3.92 0.92 11.17
C ILE A 223 4.41 1.24 9.77
N VAL A 224 4.51 0.20 8.96
CA VAL A 224 4.73 0.23 7.52
C VAL A 224 3.41 -0.18 6.86
N ARG A 225 2.87 0.67 6.00
CA ARG A 225 1.68 0.36 5.21
C ARG A 225 2.11 0.05 3.78
N ILE A 226 1.59 -1.03 3.22
CA ILE A 226 1.88 -1.46 1.84
C ILE A 226 0.59 -1.92 1.17
N ARG A 227 0.62 -2.07 -0.16
CA ARG A 227 -0.45 -2.78 -0.87
C ARG A 227 -0.30 -4.28 -0.64
N SER A 228 -1.42 -5.01 -0.70
CA SER A 228 -1.41 -6.47 -0.57
C SER A 228 -0.58 -7.16 -1.66
N GLU A 229 -0.54 -6.59 -2.87
CA GLU A 229 0.25 -7.10 -4.00
C GLU A 229 1.77 -7.10 -3.73
N ASP A 230 2.26 -6.08 -3.01
CA ASP A 230 3.66 -5.92 -2.69
C ASP A 230 4.09 -6.79 -1.48
N PHE A 231 3.16 -7.49 -0.83
CA PHE A 231 3.41 -8.26 0.39
C PHE A 231 4.44 -9.38 0.19
N LYS A 232 4.27 -10.17 -0.87
CA LYS A 232 5.17 -11.30 -1.16
C LYS A 232 6.58 -10.81 -1.48
N THR A 233 6.70 -9.75 -2.28
CA THR A 233 7.99 -9.13 -2.60
C THR A 233 8.67 -8.57 -1.35
N LEU A 234 7.91 -7.96 -0.44
CA LEU A 234 8.44 -7.50 0.85
C LEU A 234 8.92 -8.67 1.71
N GLU A 235 8.13 -9.73 1.83
CA GLU A 235 8.48 -10.93 2.60
C GLU A 235 9.77 -11.58 2.07
N GLU A 236 9.91 -11.70 0.75
CA GLU A 236 11.13 -12.20 0.08
C GLU A 236 12.35 -11.33 0.40
N HIS A 237 12.23 -10.00 0.39
CA HIS A 237 13.34 -9.08 0.71
C HIS A 237 13.66 -9.02 2.21
N ILE A 238 12.68 -9.32 3.06
CA ILE A 238 12.90 -9.44 4.51
C ILE A 238 13.63 -10.74 4.82
N GLY A 239 13.32 -11.83 4.12
CA GLY A 239 13.93 -13.15 4.30
C GLY A 239 13.50 -13.88 5.57
N HIS A 240 12.45 -13.38 6.24
CA HIS A 240 11.87 -13.95 7.47
C HIS A 240 10.34 -13.91 7.34
N PRO A 241 9.62 -14.92 7.86
CA PRO A 241 8.17 -14.96 7.75
C PRO A 241 7.54 -13.80 8.53
N ILE A 242 6.56 -13.12 7.91
CA ILE A 242 5.80 -12.05 8.55
C ILE A 242 4.58 -12.69 9.24
N GLN A 243 4.43 -12.48 10.55
CA GLN A 243 3.29 -13.01 11.29
C GLN A 243 2.01 -12.27 10.91
N ILE A 244 0.91 -12.99 10.72
CA ILE A 244 -0.40 -12.41 10.42
C ILE A 244 -1.29 -12.60 11.63
N ALA A 245 -1.83 -11.50 12.17
CA ALA A 245 -2.78 -11.59 13.28
C ALA A 245 -4.09 -12.26 12.84
N ASP A 246 -4.68 -13.07 13.71
CA ASP A 246 -5.85 -13.92 13.40
C ASP A 246 -7.06 -13.15 12.84
N ASN A 247 -7.16 -11.87 13.16
CA ASN A 247 -8.23 -10.98 12.72
C ASN A 247 -7.99 -10.36 11.32
N VAL A 248 -6.85 -10.62 10.68
CA VAL A 248 -6.50 -10.01 9.39
C VAL A 248 -6.67 -11.01 8.25
N LYS A 249 -7.68 -10.76 7.42
CA LYS A 249 -7.85 -11.47 6.15
C LYS A 249 -7.11 -10.73 5.04
N LEU A 250 -5.92 -11.23 4.68
CA LEU A 250 -5.28 -10.82 3.44
C LEU A 250 -6.21 -11.18 2.27
N GLN A 251 -6.68 -10.17 1.54
CA GLN A 251 -7.34 -10.37 0.27
C GLN A 251 -6.31 -11.00 -0.66
N ARG A 252 -6.56 -12.27 -0.92
CA ARG A 252 -5.84 -13.09 -1.87
C ARG A 252 -5.93 -12.45 -3.27
N SER A 253 -5.01 -12.80 -4.17
CA SER A 253 -4.95 -12.30 -5.55
C SER A 253 -6.31 -12.37 -6.26
N ARG A 254 -6.54 -11.56 -7.30
CA ARG A 254 -7.81 -11.57 -8.08
C ARG A 254 -8.23 -12.99 -8.48
N THR A 255 -7.26 -13.80 -8.89
CA THR A 255 -7.42 -15.22 -9.20
C THR A 255 -7.91 -16.02 -7.99
N GLU A 256 -7.33 -15.84 -6.82
CA GLU A 256 -7.77 -16.56 -5.61
C GLU A 256 -9.16 -16.13 -5.13
N ARG A 257 -9.51 -14.84 -5.22
CA ARG A 257 -10.87 -14.37 -4.94
C ARG A 257 -11.87 -14.94 -5.94
N PHE A 258 -11.49 -15.03 -7.21
CA PHE A 258 -12.32 -15.69 -8.22
C PHE A 258 -12.47 -17.18 -7.93
N ILE A 259 -11.40 -17.89 -7.56
CA ILE A 259 -11.45 -19.32 -7.19
C ILE A 259 -12.40 -19.54 -6.01
N GLU A 260 -12.37 -18.67 -4.99
CA GLU A 260 -13.28 -18.75 -3.84
C GLU A 260 -14.75 -18.58 -4.26
N VAL A 261 -15.06 -17.52 -5.00
CA VAL A 261 -16.43 -17.28 -5.50
C VAL A 261 -16.87 -18.39 -6.46
N PHE A 262 -15.99 -18.85 -7.34
CA PHE A 262 -16.27 -19.94 -8.27
C PHE A 262 -16.57 -21.23 -7.51
N ARG A 263 -15.80 -21.54 -6.46
CA ARG A 263 -16.03 -22.69 -5.59
C ARG A 263 -17.39 -22.61 -4.91
N ASP A 264 -17.75 -21.45 -4.36
CA ASP A 264 -19.04 -21.22 -3.69
C ASP A 264 -20.25 -21.31 -4.65
N GLN A 265 -20.06 -20.97 -5.92
CA GLN A 265 -21.10 -21.15 -6.94
C GLN A 265 -21.19 -22.62 -7.39
N VAL A 266 -20.06 -23.28 -7.59
CA VAL A 266 -20.02 -24.70 -7.99
C VAL A 266 -20.55 -25.62 -6.89
N SER A 267 -20.34 -25.29 -5.62
CA SER A 267 -20.92 -26.07 -4.51
C SER A 267 -22.44 -26.05 -4.51
N GLN A 268 -23.09 -25.03 -5.09
CA GLN A 268 -24.55 -24.94 -5.22
C GLN A 268 -25.09 -25.70 -6.43
N ASN A 269 -24.23 -26.18 -7.33
CA ASN A 269 -24.66 -26.91 -8.52
C ASN A 269 -25.03 -28.37 -8.20
N PRO A 270 -25.82 -29.04 -9.07
CA PRO A 270 -26.17 -30.45 -8.90
C PRO A 270 -24.94 -31.36 -8.83
N VAL A 271 -24.96 -32.32 -7.90
CA VAL A 271 -23.90 -33.31 -7.74
C VAL A 271 -23.98 -34.37 -8.85
N TYR A 272 -22.83 -34.72 -9.43
CA TYR A 272 -22.73 -35.75 -10.45
C TYR A 272 -22.41 -37.13 -9.87
N ASN A 273 -23.32 -38.10 -10.05
CA ASN A 273 -23.26 -39.43 -9.43
C ASN A 273 -22.80 -40.56 -10.39
N GLY A 274 -22.15 -40.21 -11.51
CA GLY A 274 -21.83 -41.18 -12.57
C GLY A 274 -20.43 -41.81 -12.51
N TYR A 275 -19.62 -41.50 -11.50
CA TYR A 275 -18.30 -42.10 -11.29
C TYR A 275 -18.13 -42.53 -9.84
N SER A 276 -17.63 -43.74 -9.64
CA SER A 276 -17.31 -44.25 -8.29
C SER A 276 -15.91 -43.81 -7.85
N SER A 277 -15.67 -43.65 -6.55
CA SER A 277 -14.36 -43.26 -6.00
C SER A 277 -13.24 -44.19 -6.48
N ALA A 278 -13.53 -45.49 -6.55
CA ALA A 278 -12.59 -46.53 -6.99
C ALA A 278 -12.12 -46.36 -8.44
N GLU A 279 -12.90 -45.72 -9.31
CA GLU A 279 -12.50 -45.47 -10.70
C GLU A 279 -11.58 -44.26 -10.83
N LEU A 280 -11.49 -43.40 -9.81
CA LEU A 280 -10.71 -42.14 -9.83
C LEU A 280 -9.63 -42.11 -8.73
N GLU A 281 -9.46 -43.18 -7.96
CA GLU A 281 -8.56 -43.27 -6.80
C GLU A 281 -7.09 -42.98 -7.15
N ASP A 282 -6.64 -43.39 -8.34
CA ASP A 282 -5.26 -43.18 -8.82
C ASP A 282 -5.10 -41.95 -9.74
N ASP A 283 -6.19 -41.25 -10.07
CA ASP A 283 -6.17 -40.14 -11.01
C ASP A 283 -5.81 -38.82 -10.31
N VAL A 284 -4.87 -38.07 -10.90
CA VAL A 284 -4.54 -36.70 -10.48
C VAL A 284 -5.11 -35.68 -11.45
N CYS A 285 -5.46 -34.50 -10.94
CA CYS A 285 -5.92 -33.37 -11.74
C CYS A 285 -4.88 -33.02 -12.81
N ALA A 286 -5.30 -32.95 -14.07
CA ALA A 286 -4.49 -32.63 -15.24
C ALA A 286 -3.84 -31.22 -15.17
N GLY A 287 -4.37 -30.33 -14.34
CA GLY A 287 -3.85 -28.98 -14.14
C GLY A 287 -2.73 -28.91 -13.09
N CYS A 288 -3.01 -29.32 -11.85
CA CYS A 288 -2.06 -29.18 -10.75
C CYS A 288 -1.19 -30.41 -10.51
N LEU A 289 -1.59 -31.59 -11.01
CA LEU A 289 -0.94 -32.88 -10.77
C LEU A 289 -0.78 -33.26 -9.29
N VAL A 290 -1.55 -32.63 -8.40
CA VAL A 290 -1.48 -32.80 -6.94
C VAL A 290 -2.81 -33.27 -6.38
N ASN A 291 -3.90 -32.56 -6.68
CA ASN A 291 -5.22 -32.87 -6.14
C ASN A 291 -5.93 -33.88 -7.03
N PRO A 292 -6.82 -34.73 -6.49
CA PRO A 292 -7.68 -35.59 -7.31
C PRO A 292 -8.71 -34.75 -8.10
N PRO A 293 -9.22 -35.24 -9.24
CA PRO A 293 -10.37 -34.65 -9.92
C PRO A 293 -11.62 -34.67 -9.02
N ASP A 294 -12.30 -33.52 -8.89
CA ASP A 294 -13.45 -33.35 -7.99
C ASP A 294 -14.69 -32.75 -8.69
N ILE A 295 -14.60 -32.49 -9.99
CA ILE A 295 -15.68 -31.91 -10.80
C ILE A 295 -15.86 -32.62 -12.15
N LYS A 296 -17.09 -32.53 -12.69
CA LYS A 296 -17.43 -32.92 -14.07
C LYS A 296 -18.20 -31.80 -14.77
N LEU A 297 -17.88 -31.58 -16.04
CA LEU A 297 -18.65 -30.69 -16.90
C LEU A 297 -19.88 -31.45 -17.44
N THR A 298 -21.08 -31.03 -17.06
CA THR A 298 -22.35 -31.58 -17.54
C THR A 298 -23.30 -30.42 -17.79
N LYS A 299 -24.02 -30.42 -18.92
CA LYS A 299 -24.94 -29.32 -19.22
C LYS A 299 -26.10 -29.32 -18.21
N CYS A 300 -26.18 -28.29 -17.39
CA CYS A 300 -27.23 -28.05 -16.40
C CYS A 300 -27.91 -26.68 -16.58
N CYS A 301 -27.32 -25.78 -17.37
CA CYS A 301 -27.95 -24.51 -17.71
C CYS A 301 -29.08 -24.65 -18.73
N GLU A 302 -30.03 -23.73 -18.64
CA GLU A 302 -31.07 -23.56 -19.66
C GLU A 302 -30.50 -22.87 -20.91
N ASP A 303 -31.05 -23.21 -22.07
CA ASP A 303 -30.70 -22.55 -23.32
C ASP A 303 -31.23 -21.12 -23.31
N SER A 304 -30.33 -20.15 -23.37
CA SER A 304 -30.71 -18.75 -23.56
C SER A 304 -31.09 -18.51 -25.03
N ASN A 305 -31.91 -17.48 -25.27
CA ASN A 305 -32.20 -17.00 -26.64
C ASN A 305 -30.97 -16.34 -27.31
N ASP A 306 -29.78 -16.44 -26.71
CA ASP A 306 -28.54 -15.96 -27.29
C ASP A 306 -28.02 -16.89 -28.39
N ILE A 307 -27.14 -16.36 -29.23
CA ILE A 307 -26.66 -17.02 -30.46
C ILE A 307 -25.74 -18.23 -30.16
N VAL A 308 -25.18 -18.35 -28.95
CA VAL A 308 -24.20 -19.40 -28.62
C VAL A 308 -24.54 -20.09 -27.30
N ASN A 309 -25.06 -21.31 -27.37
CA ASN A 309 -25.50 -22.11 -26.23
C ASN A 309 -24.45 -23.11 -25.73
N CYS A 310 -24.59 -23.50 -24.45
CA CYS A 310 -23.72 -24.52 -23.85
C CYS A 310 -24.04 -25.91 -24.42
N THR A 311 -23.01 -26.76 -24.47
CA THR A 311 -23.05 -28.09 -25.08
C THR A 311 -22.61 -29.16 -24.08
N SER A 312 -23.14 -30.37 -24.23
CA SER A 312 -22.93 -31.47 -23.27
C SER A 312 -21.56 -32.13 -23.42
N CYS A 313 -20.68 -31.90 -22.44
CA CYS A 313 -19.33 -32.48 -22.38
C CYS A 313 -19.35 -33.98 -22.07
N GLN A 314 -18.60 -34.75 -22.88
CA GLN A 314 -18.44 -36.20 -22.75
C GLN A 314 -17.05 -36.60 -22.23
N CYS A 315 -16.25 -35.63 -21.78
CA CYS A 315 -14.94 -35.92 -21.20
C CYS A 315 -15.08 -36.58 -19.83
N ARG A 316 -14.13 -37.46 -19.50
CA ARG A 316 -13.95 -37.97 -18.14
C ARG A 316 -13.57 -36.82 -17.18
N PRO A 317 -13.97 -36.87 -15.90
CA PRO A 317 -13.46 -35.99 -14.85
C PRO A 317 -11.93 -36.08 -14.76
N MET A 318 -11.24 -34.99 -15.02
CA MET A 318 -9.76 -34.93 -14.97
C MET A 318 -9.25 -33.64 -14.31
N TRP A 319 -10.13 -32.82 -13.75
CA TRP A 319 -9.80 -31.49 -13.22
C TRP A 319 -10.32 -31.35 -11.80
N CYS A 320 -9.57 -30.66 -10.96
CA CYS A 320 -10.07 -30.14 -9.70
C CYS A 320 -10.73 -28.76 -9.89
N VAL A 321 -11.58 -28.36 -8.96
CA VAL A 321 -12.35 -27.11 -9.01
C VAL A 321 -11.44 -25.90 -9.16
N ASP A 322 -10.30 -25.88 -8.47
CA ASP A 322 -9.36 -24.75 -8.48
C ASP A 322 -8.67 -24.59 -9.83
N CYS A 323 -8.27 -25.70 -10.45
CA CYS A 323 -7.66 -25.66 -11.78
C CYS A 323 -8.68 -25.30 -12.85
N MET A 324 -9.92 -25.76 -12.72
CA MET A 324 -10.99 -25.36 -13.62
C MET A 324 -11.36 -23.88 -13.47
N ALA A 325 -11.40 -23.35 -12.24
CA ALA A 325 -11.60 -21.93 -11.98
C ALA A 325 -10.49 -21.09 -12.63
N LYS A 326 -9.21 -21.47 -12.47
CA LYS A 326 -8.09 -20.80 -13.14
C LYS A 326 -8.20 -20.84 -14.67
N TRP A 327 -8.58 -21.99 -15.22
CA TRP A 327 -8.82 -22.12 -16.65
C TRP A 327 -9.94 -21.18 -17.11
N TYR A 328 -11.07 -21.19 -16.40
CA TYR A 328 -12.21 -20.34 -16.68
C TYR A 328 -11.83 -18.86 -16.65
N GLU A 329 -11.15 -18.40 -15.59
CA GLU A 329 -10.65 -17.03 -15.44
C GLU A 329 -9.77 -16.61 -16.62
N SER A 330 -8.83 -17.47 -17.04
CA SER A 330 -7.88 -17.17 -18.11
C SER A 330 -8.54 -16.92 -19.47
N ARG A 331 -9.77 -17.41 -19.65
CA ARG A 331 -10.55 -17.26 -20.89
C ARG A 331 -11.55 -16.11 -20.85
N GLN A 332 -11.65 -15.42 -19.71
CA GLN A 332 -12.55 -14.27 -19.57
C GLN A 332 -11.92 -12.95 -20.03
N PRO A 333 -12.76 -11.99 -20.47
CA PRO A 333 -12.30 -10.65 -20.78
C PRO A 333 -11.70 -9.97 -19.55
N GLN A 334 -10.43 -9.55 -19.66
CA GLN A 334 -9.67 -9.02 -18.53
C GLN A 334 -10.08 -7.59 -18.14
N ASN A 335 -10.79 -6.88 -19.02
CA ASN A 335 -11.19 -5.49 -18.83
C ASN A 335 -12.50 -5.32 -18.04
N ASP A 336 -13.34 -6.35 -17.98
CA ASP A 336 -14.63 -6.31 -17.27
C ASP A 336 -14.85 -7.60 -16.48
N THR A 337 -14.68 -7.48 -15.16
CA THR A 337 -14.81 -8.59 -14.21
C THR A 337 -16.24 -8.84 -13.77
N THR A 338 -17.17 -7.92 -14.04
CA THR A 338 -18.56 -8.02 -13.60
C THR A 338 -19.32 -9.12 -14.34
N ILE A 339 -18.91 -9.40 -15.59
CA ILE A 339 -19.55 -10.39 -16.46
C ILE A 339 -18.97 -11.80 -16.34
N TRP A 340 -17.91 -12.01 -15.56
CA TRP A 340 -17.18 -13.29 -15.53
C TRP A 340 -18.08 -14.49 -15.17
N LEU A 341 -18.93 -14.34 -14.15
CA LEU A 341 -19.82 -15.43 -13.71
C LEU A 341 -20.93 -15.71 -14.73
N SER A 342 -21.35 -14.71 -15.51
CA SER A 342 -22.36 -14.84 -16.58
C SER A 342 -21.78 -15.28 -17.93
N SER A 343 -20.47 -15.28 -18.08
CA SER A 343 -19.80 -15.65 -19.34
C SER A 343 -19.82 -17.16 -19.59
N LYS A 344 -19.29 -17.56 -20.74
CA LYS A 344 -19.11 -18.97 -21.14
C LYS A 344 -17.61 -19.24 -21.36
N CYS A 345 -17.20 -20.49 -21.21
CA CYS A 345 -15.83 -20.95 -21.41
C CYS A 345 -15.82 -22.23 -22.26
N THR A 346 -14.68 -22.57 -22.85
CA THR A 346 -14.50 -23.83 -23.58
C THR A 346 -13.78 -24.86 -22.71
N CYS A 347 -14.22 -26.12 -22.79
CA CYS A 347 -13.57 -27.24 -22.12
C CYS A 347 -12.09 -27.34 -22.56
N PRO A 348 -11.13 -27.50 -21.65
CA PRO A 348 -9.71 -27.63 -22.00
C PRO A 348 -9.39 -28.76 -22.98
N LEU A 349 -10.23 -29.81 -23.02
CA LEU A 349 -10.00 -31.05 -23.76
C LEU A 349 -10.79 -31.09 -25.06
N CYS A 350 -12.13 -31.06 -24.98
CA CYS A 350 -13.02 -31.20 -26.14
C CYS A 350 -13.48 -29.85 -26.72
N ARG A 351 -13.11 -28.72 -26.10
CA ARG A 351 -13.48 -27.35 -26.50
C ARG A 351 -14.96 -27.03 -26.54
N GLN A 352 -15.81 -27.93 -26.05
CA GLN A 352 -17.23 -27.65 -25.92
C GLN A 352 -17.49 -26.50 -24.95
N LEU A 353 -18.49 -25.69 -25.28
CA LEU A 353 -18.89 -24.52 -24.51
C LEU A 353 -19.66 -24.93 -23.26
N PHE A 354 -19.28 -24.36 -22.13
CA PHE A 354 -19.91 -24.54 -20.83
C PHE A 354 -19.94 -23.21 -20.07
N CYS A 355 -20.88 -23.07 -19.13
CA CYS A 355 -20.93 -21.96 -18.17
C CYS A 355 -20.69 -22.46 -16.74
N ILE A 356 -20.64 -21.57 -15.76
CA ILE A 356 -20.38 -21.95 -14.36
C ILE A 356 -21.41 -22.96 -13.80
N LEU A 357 -22.67 -22.90 -14.25
CA LEU A 357 -23.74 -23.81 -13.84
C LEU A 357 -23.54 -25.24 -14.36
N ASP A 358 -22.74 -25.41 -15.42
CA ASP A 358 -22.46 -26.72 -16.01
C ASP A 358 -21.32 -27.46 -15.29
N VAL A 359 -20.72 -26.83 -14.27
CA VAL A 359 -19.63 -27.41 -13.48
C VAL A 359 -20.23 -28.11 -12.27
N CYS A 360 -20.32 -29.44 -12.31
CA CYS A 360 -20.95 -30.24 -11.28
C CYS A 360 -19.89 -30.86 -10.36
N PRO A 361 -19.99 -30.72 -9.02
CA PRO A 361 -19.12 -31.44 -8.09
C PRO A 361 -19.40 -32.94 -8.14
N LEU A 362 -18.35 -33.75 -7.91
CA LEU A 362 -18.49 -35.21 -7.77
C LEU A 362 -18.97 -35.55 -6.35
N GLU A 363 -19.71 -36.65 -6.19
CA GLU A 363 -20.29 -37.10 -4.90
C GLU A 363 -19.25 -37.22 -3.77
N ASN A 364 -18.03 -37.64 -4.11
CA ASN A 364 -16.95 -37.83 -3.14
C ASN A 364 -16.11 -36.57 -2.88
N SER A 365 -16.45 -35.44 -3.50
CA SER A 365 -15.76 -34.17 -3.29
C SER A 365 -16.18 -33.54 -1.97
N ASP A 366 -15.25 -32.83 -1.31
CA ASP A 366 -15.58 -32.03 -0.13
C ASP A 366 -16.57 -30.90 -0.44
N LEU A 367 -16.73 -30.54 -1.71
CA LEU A 367 -17.68 -29.55 -2.22
C LEU A 367 -19.14 -30.05 -2.16
N ALA A 368 -19.35 -31.36 -2.29
CA ALA A 368 -20.67 -31.97 -2.24
C ALA A 368 -21.24 -32.06 -0.81
N LYS A 369 -20.38 -31.99 0.23
CA LYS A 369 -20.76 -32.10 1.65
C LYS A 369 -21.33 -30.81 2.25
N THR A 370 -21.34 -29.72 1.47
CA THR A 370 -21.83 -28.39 1.88
C THR A 370 -23.29 -28.11 1.51
N ASN A 371 -23.95 -29.04 0.81
CA ASN A 371 -25.40 -29.08 0.61
C ASN A 371 -26.02 -30.19 1.47
#